data_AF-A0A954QYG1-F1
#
_entry.id   AF-A0A954QYG1-F1
#
_cell.length_a   1.000
_cell.length_b   1.000
_cell.length_c   1.000
_cell.angle_alpha   90.00
_cell.angle_beta   90.00
_cell.angle_gamma   90.00
#
_symmetry.space_group_name_H-M   'P 1'
#
loop_
_entity.id
_entity.type
_entity.pdbx_description
1 polymer ?
#
loop_
_entity_poly.entity_id
_entity_poly.type
_entity_poly.pdbx_seq_one_letter_code
_entity_poly.pdbx_strand_id
1 'polypeptide(L)' 'QSPVPVFLAGGLKAENVAAAVNRVQPFGLDLCSGVRTDGRLDPNKLTAFFASIP' A
#
# COMPACT_ATOMS: atom_id res chain seq x y z
N GLN A 1 13.99 0.33 -10.65
CA GLN A 1 12.66 0.76 -11.11
C GLN A 1 12.31 0.02 -12.40
N SER A 2 11.03 -0.27 -12.65
CA SER A 2 10.55 -0.84 -13.92
C SER A 2 10.67 0.18 -15.07
N PRO A 3 10.98 -0.23 -16.32
CA PRO A 3 11.02 0.66 -17.48
C PRO A 3 9.64 1.14 -17.94
N VAL A 4 8.55 0.55 -17.43
CA VAL A 4 7.16 0.97 -17.67
C VAL A 4 6.43 1.18 -16.33
N PRO A 5 5.40 2.05 -16.27
CA PRO A 5 4.60 2.25 -15.05
C PRO A 5 3.99 0.94 -14.54
N VAL A 6 4.13 0.67 -13.24
CA VAL A 6 3.61 -0.54 -12.60
C VAL A 6 2.85 -0.21 -11.32
N PHE A 7 1.86 -1.05 -11.01
CA PHE A 7 1.20 -1.08 -9.72
C PHE A 7 1.86 -2.14 -8.83
N LEU A 8 2.25 -1.76 -7.62
CA LEU A 8 2.75 -2.70 -6.61
C LEU A 8 1.58 -3.20 -5.77
N ALA A 9 1.44 -4.52 -5.69
CA ALA A 9 0.40 -5.20 -4.92
C ALA A 9 1.01 -6.25 -3.97
N GLY A 10 0.16 -6.84 -3.13
CA GLY A 10 0.52 -8.01 -2.31
C GLY A 10 0.98 -7.66 -0.90
N GLY A 11 0.09 -7.82 0.08
CA GLY A 11 0.43 -7.73 1.50
C GLY A 11 0.83 -6.32 1.99
N LEU A 12 0.55 -5.27 1.23
CA LEU A 12 0.81 -3.89 1.63
C LEU A 12 -0.08 -3.48 2.81
N LYS A 13 0.54 -2.84 3.80
CA LYS A 13 -0.07 -2.33 5.03
C LYS A 13 0.71 -1.11 5.55
N ALA A 14 0.16 -0.38 6.52
CA ALA A 14 0.74 0.87 7.01
C ALA A 14 2.20 0.70 7.47
N GLU A 15 2.53 -0.45 8.05
CA GLU A 15 3.85 -0.72 8.62
C GLU A 15 4.93 -0.98 7.56
N ASN A 16 4.56 -1.30 6.31
CA ASN A 16 5.53 -1.66 5.26
C ASN A 16 5.46 -0.77 4.01
N VAL A 17 4.39 0.01 3.82
CA VAL A 17 4.19 0.77 2.57
C VAL A 17 5.31 1.77 2.30
N ALA A 18 5.79 2.50 3.31
CA ALA A 18 6.88 3.45 3.14
C ALA A 18 8.15 2.78 2.58
N ALA A 19 8.56 1.66 3.18
CA ALA A 19 9.72 0.90 2.73
C ALA A 19 9.52 0.31 1.33
N ALA A 20 8.30 -0.17 1.04
CA ALA A 20 7.94 -0.75 -0.26
C ALA A 20 7.98 0.30 -1.39
N VAL A 21 7.36 1.49 -1.17
CA VAL A 21 7.41 2.63 -2.10
C VAL A 21 8.85 3.06 -2.31
N ASN A 22 9.62 3.26 -1.23
CA ASN A 22 11.01 3.69 -1.32
C ASN A 22 11.90 2.72 -2.10
N ARG A 23 11.69 1.41 -1.94
CA ARG A 23 12.49 0.38 -2.60
C ARG A 23 12.08 0.11 -4.05
N VAL A 24 10.78 0.04 -4.32
CA VAL A 24 10.25 -0.39 -5.62
C VAL A 24 10.06 0.79 -6.56
N GLN A 25 9.75 1.98 -6.03
CA GLN A 25 9.39 3.18 -6.77
C GLN A 25 8.28 2.91 -7.80
N PRO A 26 7.12 2.36 -7.36
CA PRO A 26 6.03 2.01 -8.27
C PRO A 26 5.27 3.27 -8.73
N PHE A 27 4.55 3.16 -9.84
CA PHE A 27 3.65 4.23 -10.28
C PHE A 27 2.39 4.32 -9.40
N GLY A 28 1.89 3.17 -8.95
CA GLY A 28 0.72 3.10 -8.07
C GLY A 28 0.77 1.90 -7.14
N LEU A 29 -0.18 1.84 -6.21
CA LEU A 29 -0.34 0.74 -5.25
C LEU A 29 -1.72 0.11 -5.44
N ASP A 30 -1.80 -1.21 -5.30
CA ASP A 30 -3.05 -1.97 -5.28
C ASP A 30 -3.24 -2.64 -3.90
N LEU A 31 -4.40 -2.39 -3.28
CA LEU A 31 -4.67 -2.72 -1.88
C LEU A 31 -5.88 -3.64 -1.75
N CYS A 32 -5.74 -4.68 -0.92
CA CYS A 32 -6.83 -5.59 -0.60
C CYS A 32 -6.90 -5.87 0.91
N SER A 33 -6.26 -6.93 1.39
CA SER A 33 -6.41 -7.41 2.78
C SER A 33 -5.81 -6.48 3.84
N GLY A 34 -4.72 -5.76 3.53
CA GLY A 34 -4.00 -4.92 4.49
C GLY A 34 -4.77 -3.70 5.00
N VAL A 35 -5.87 -3.33 4.35
CA VAL A 35 -6.74 -2.19 4.74
C VAL A 35 -8.15 -2.64 5.13
N ARG A 36 -8.33 -3.94 5.40
CA ARG A 36 -9.63 -4.53 5.74
C ARG A 36 -9.66 -5.10 7.16
N THR A 37 -10.84 -5.05 7.77
CA THR A 37 -11.18 -5.74 9.02
C THR A 37 -12.49 -6.48 8.78
N ASP A 38 -12.52 -7.78 9.09
CA ASP A 38 -13.66 -8.68 8.82
C ASP A 38 -14.17 -8.60 7.37
N GLY A 39 -13.23 -8.55 6.41
CA GLY A 39 -13.52 -8.49 4.98
C GLY A 39 -14.03 -7.13 4.47
N ARG A 40 -14.31 -6.16 5.34
CA ARG A 40 -14.77 -4.81 4.99
C ARG A 40 -13.62 -3.82 5.03
N LEU A 41 -13.70 -2.77 4.23
CA LEU A 41 -12.73 -1.66 4.32
C LEU A 41 -12.82 -1.04 5.72
N ASP A 42 -11.66 -0.88 6.34
CA ASP A 42 -11.53 -0.30 7.67
C ASP A 42 -11.02 1.15 7.54
N PRO A 43 -11.83 2.16 7.89
CA PRO A 43 -11.42 3.56 7.80
C PRO A 43 -10.14 3.86 8.58
N ASN A 44 -9.95 3.25 9.76
CA ASN A 44 -8.76 3.51 10.57
C ASN A 44 -7.51 2.94 9.91
N LYS A 45 -7.60 1.74 9.31
CA LYS A 45 -6.48 1.17 8.56
C LYS A 45 -6.16 1.96 7.29
N LEU A 46 -7.18 2.46 6.59
CA LEU A 46 -6.99 3.33 5.44
C LEU A 46 -6.29 4.63 5.84
N THR A 47 -6.76 5.31 6.89
CA THR A 47 -6.13 6.53 7.40
C THR A 47 -4.68 6.27 7.79
N ALA A 48 -4.40 5.21 8.55
CA ALA A 48 -3.04 4.84 8.93
C ALA A 48 -2.16 4.51 7.71
N PHE A 49 -2.72 3.81 6.71
CA PHE A 49 -2.02 3.45 5.49
C PHE A 49 -1.59 4.69 4.70
N PHE A 50 -2.54 5.58 4.40
CA PHE A 50 -2.26 6.80 3.64
C PHE A 50 -1.37 7.79 4.39
N ALA A 51 -1.46 7.85 5.72
CA ALA A 51 -0.53 8.63 6.54
C ALA A 51 0.91 8.09 6.53
N SER A 52 1.11 6.83 6.15
CA SER A 52 2.42 6.17 6.08
C SER A 52 3.03 6.22 4.66
N ILE A 53 2.33 6.79 3.68
CA ILE A 53 2.87 6.99 2.33
C ILE A 53 3.76 8.24 2.36
N PRO A 54 5.02 8.15 1.88
CA PRO A 54 5.96 9.27 1.86
C PRO A 54 5.63 10.33 0.81
#